data_AF-A0A3D0S955-F1
#
_entry.id   AF-A0A3D0S955-F1
#
_cell.length_a   1.000
_cell.length_b   1.000
_cell.length_c   1.000
_cell.angle_alpha   90.00
_cell.angle_beta   90.00
_cell.angle_gamma   90.00
#
_symmetry.space_group_name_H-M   'P 1'
#
loop_
_entity.id
_entity.type
_entity.pdbx_description
1 polymer ?
#
loop_
_entity_poly.entity_id
_entity_poly.type
_entity_poly.pdbx_seq_one_letter_code
_entity_poly.pdbx_strand_id
1 'polypeptide(L)'
;DDIHQARTQAKALQARWKTIGPAGNRFESKWWFAFKAANDNLFNKAKSVQAEQKAAQSQAASQWREQLQQVQQALENDQTAASDIQQMLDKCQLALKEVNDSKLQKTLTKELAAVQATLDAAVDQQLNEAFTSATEQMLDQVLTAKQPASTLQPEYPALPSLWFKGDGIDEPQDWLKTLLTLEVLAQLDSPEADGSLRSTVQLQLMQAKLNGESLPSAYPLIGELLASQAVLAELDTLPFRQRLFDVCVHFGLPGEA
;
A
#
# COMPACT_ATOMS: atom_id res chain seq x y z
N ASP A 1 15.71 24.03 -30.29
CA ASP A 1 15.22 25.41 -30.49
C ASP A 1 15.21 25.91 -31.93
N ASP A 2 16.27 25.64 -32.70
CA ASP A 2 16.42 26.18 -34.07
C ASP A 2 15.26 25.83 -35.03
N ILE A 3 14.78 24.58 -35.02
CA ILE A 3 13.69 24.12 -35.91
C ILE A 3 12.33 24.76 -35.57
N HIS A 4 12.06 25.03 -34.28
CA HIS A 4 10.83 25.69 -33.84
C HIS A 4 10.83 27.18 -34.20
N GLN A 5 11.97 27.85 -34.01
CA GLN A 5 12.16 29.23 -34.46
C GLN A 5 12.06 29.33 -35.98
N ALA A 6 12.74 28.43 -36.72
CA ALA A 6 12.66 28.36 -38.18
C ALA A 6 11.22 28.12 -38.68
N ARG A 7 10.44 27.22 -38.06
CA ARG A 7 9.00 27.03 -38.38
C ARG A 7 8.18 28.29 -38.16
N THR A 8 8.47 29.03 -37.10
CA THR A 8 7.73 30.26 -36.75
C THR A 8 8.06 31.38 -37.73
N GLN A 9 9.34 31.53 -38.07
CA GLN A 9 9.81 32.48 -39.07
C GLN A 9 9.26 32.13 -40.47
N ALA A 10 9.27 30.85 -40.86
CA ALA A 10 8.71 30.39 -42.14
C ALA A 10 7.20 30.69 -42.24
N LYS A 11 6.43 30.49 -41.16
CA LYS A 11 5.02 30.91 -41.10
C LYS A 11 4.84 32.42 -41.23
N ALA A 12 5.69 33.21 -40.58
CA ALA A 12 5.66 34.68 -40.70
C ALA A 12 5.99 35.14 -42.13
N LEU A 13 6.96 34.49 -42.78
CA LEU A 13 7.30 34.70 -44.19
C LEU A 13 6.14 34.31 -45.13
N GLN A 14 5.46 33.18 -44.87
CA GLN A 14 4.26 32.80 -45.63
C GLN A 14 3.13 33.83 -45.49
N ALA A 15 2.92 34.35 -44.28
CA ALA A 15 1.93 35.40 -44.04
C ALA A 15 2.27 36.69 -44.79
N ARG A 16 3.54 37.12 -44.74
CA ARG A 16 4.04 38.29 -45.48
C ARG A 16 3.92 38.11 -47.00
N TRP A 17 4.22 36.91 -47.52
CA TRP A 17 4.10 36.60 -48.94
C TRP A 17 2.67 36.75 -49.45
N LYS A 18 1.65 36.33 -48.67
CA LYS A 18 0.23 36.47 -49.03
C LYS A 18 -0.25 37.93 -49.13
N THR A 19 0.42 38.85 -48.43
CA THR A 19 0.12 40.29 -48.48
C THR A 19 0.78 41.02 -49.64
N ILE A 20 1.79 40.43 -50.28
CA ILE A 20 2.47 41.03 -51.43
C ILE A 20 1.66 40.65 -52.68
N GLY A 21 1.16 41.66 -53.40
CA GLY A 21 0.38 41.47 -54.64
C GLY A 21 1.20 40.84 -55.79
N PRO A 22 0.55 40.47 -56.91
CA PRO A 22 1.18 39.73 -58.01
C PRO A 22 2.31 40.53 -58.68
N ALA A 23 3.49 39.92 -58.81
CA ALA A 23 4.70 40.53 -59.36
C ALA A 23 4.88 40.29 -60.89
N GLY A 24 3.83 39.85 -61.57
CA GLY A 24 3.84 39.57 -63.01
C GLY A 24 4.19 38.12 -63.36
N ASN A 25 3.48 37.59 -64.36
CA ASN A 25 3.36 36.16 -64.71
C ASN A 25 4.70 35.44 -64.99
N ARG A 26 5.76 36.19 -65.34
CA ARG A 26 7.07 35.63 -65.74
C ARG A 26 7.98 35.25 -64.56
N PHE A 27 7.89 35.97 -63.44
CA PHE A 27 8.76 35.75 -62.27
C PHE A 27 8.02 35.07 -61.12
N GLU A 28 6.70 35.26 -61.04
CA GLU A 28 5.83 34.71 -60.00
C GLU A 28 5.98 33.20 -59.81
N SER A 29 5.90 32.42 -60.90
CA SER A 29 6.07 30.97 -60.84
C SER A 29 7.43 30.55 -60.30
N LYS A 30 8.52 31.20 -60.75
CA LYS A 30 9.89 30.84 -60.33
C LYS A 30 10.10 31.08 -58.83
N TRP A 31 9.68 32.25 -58.33
CA TRP A 31 9.81 32.58 -56.92
C TRP A 31 8.87 31.78 -56.03
N TRP A 32 7.65 31.49 -56.51
CA TRP A 32 6.71 30.62 -55.81
C TRP A 32 7.25 29.19 -55.64
N PHE A 33 7.77 28.57 -56.70
CA PHE A 33 8.36 27.23 -56.60
C PHE A 33 9.57 27.20 -55.68
N ALA A 34 10.45 28.20 -55.73
CA ALA A 34 11.60 28.29 -54.83
C ALA A 34 11.18 28.46 -53.36
N PHE A 35 10.21 29.34 -53.09
CA PHE A 35 9.68 29.58 -51.76
C PHE A 35 8.96 28.35 -51.20
N LYS A 36 8.14 27.68 -52.02
CA LYS A 36 7.45 26.45 -51.64
C LYS A 36 8.45 25.33 -51.33
N ALA A 37 9.46 25.13 -52.18
CA ALA A 37 10.50 24.13 -51.96
C ALA A 37 11.27 24.35 -50.64
N ALA A 38 11.61 25.60 -50.31
CA ALA A 38 12.27 25.92 -49.05
C ALA A 38 11.38 25.65 -47.83
N ASN A 39 10.09 26.00 -47.90
CA ASN A 39 9.13 25.69 -46.84
C ASN A 39 8.93 24.17 -46.68
N ASP A 40 8.70 23.46 -47.78
CA ASP A 40 8.48 22.00 -47.77
C ASP A 40 9.68 21.28 -47.16
N ASN A 41 10.91 21.68 -47.50
CA ASN A 41 12.12 21.12 -46.90
C ASN A 41 12.16 21.33 -45.37
N LEU A 42 11.91 22.55 -44.91
CA LEU A 42 11.89 22.88 -43.48
C LEU A 42 10.81 22.10 -42.71
N PHE A 43 9.58 22.08 -43.23
CA PHE A 43 8.47 21.37 -42.56
C PHE A 43 8.66 19.85 -42.60
N ASN A 44 9.24 19.29 -43.66
CA ASN A 44 9.60 17.87 -43.73
C ASN A 44 10.69 17.52 -42.72
N LYS A 45 11.75 18.34 -42.62
CA LYS A 45 12.80 18.17 -41.62
C LYS A 45 12.24 18.25 -40.19
N ALA A 46 11.35 19.21 -39.93
CA ALA A 46 10.69 19.33 -38.63
C ALA A 46 9.79 18.13 -38.30
N LYS A 47 9.08 17.58 -39.30
CA LYS A 47 8.30 16.35 -39.14
C LYS A 47 9.19 15.15 -38.84
N SER A 48 10.34 15.01 -39.52
CA SER A 48 11.30 13.92 -39.27
C SER A 48 11.81 13.95 -37.84
N VAL A 49 12.30 15.11 -37.39
CA VAL A 49 12.81 15.28 -36.01
C VAL A 49 11.72 14.99 -34.97
N GLN A 50 10.49 15.46 -35.20
CA GLN A 50 9.38 15.17 -34.31
C GLN A 50 9.02 13.67 -34.30
N ALA A 51 9.09 12.99 -35.45
CA ALA A 51 8.84 11.56 -35.56
C ALA A 51 9.93 10.74 -34.86
N GLU A 52 11.20 11.09 -35.04
CA GLU A 52 12.35 10.47 -34.37
C GLU A 52 12.26 10.65 -32.85
N GLN A 53 11.96 11.86 -32.38
CA GLN A 53 11.80 12.13 -30.95
C GLN A 53 10.63 11.33 -30.35
N LYS A 54 9.50 11.24 -31.06
CA LYS A 54 8.35 10.44 -30.63
C LYS A 54 8.67 8.94 -30.62
N ALA A 55 9.41 8.45 -31.62
CA ALA A 55 9.83 7.06 -31.70
C ALA A 55 10.78 6.70 -30.54
N ALA A 56 11.79 7.53 -30.27
CA ALA A 56 12.72 7.33 -29.17
C ALA A 56 12.02 7.34 -27.80
N GLN A 57 11.07 8.27 -27.59
CA GLN A 57 10.26 8.30 -26.38
C GLN A 57 9.36 7.08 -26.23
N SER A 58 8.72 6.64 -27.33
CA SER A 58 7.89 5.44 -27.32
C SER A 58 8.71 4.19 -26.98
N GLN A 59 9.94 4.10 -27.49
CA GLN A 59 10.85 2.99 -27.21
C GLN A 59 11.34 3.00 -25.76
N ALA A 60 11.71 4.16 -25.23
CA ALA A 60 12.06 4.32 -23.82
C ALA A 60 10.89 3.93 -22.90
N ALA A 61 9.67 4.37 -23.24
CA ALA A 61 8.47 4.02 -22.49
C ALA A 61 8.14 2.52 -22.56
N SER A 62 8.35 1.86 -23.72
CA SER A 62 8.12 0.41 -23.82
C SER A 62 9.13 -0.39 -23.01
N GLN A 63 10.42 0.00 -23.04
CA GLN A 63 11.46 -0.65 -22.24
C GLN A 63 11.20 -0.49 -20.74
N TRP A 64 10.79 0.71 -20.33
CA TRP A 64 10.43 0.97 -18.94
C TRP A 64 9.22 0.13 -18.50
N ARG A 65 8.20 -0.02 -19.35
CA ARG A 65 7.05 -0.88 -19.05
C ARG A 65 7.42 -2.35 -18.98
N GLU A 66 8.33 -2.81 -19.81
CA GLU A 66 8.86 -4.18 -19.75
C GLU A 66 9.58 -4.43 -18.41
N GLN A 67 10.37 -3.46 -17.93
CA GLN A 67 10.97 -3.53 -16.59
C GLN A 67 9.91 -3.55 -15.49
N LEU A 68 8.89 -2.70 -15.58
CA LEU A 68 7.79 -2.70 -14.61
C LEU A 68 7.02 -4.03 -14.62
N GLN A 69 6.83 -4.63 -15.79
CA GLN A 69 6.21 -5.95 -15.92
C GLN A 69 7.06 -7.05 -15.26
N GLN A 70 8.39 -6.97 -15.34
CA GLN A 70 9.27 -7.89 -14.61
C GLN A 70 9.14 -7.72 -13.09
N VAL A 71 8.98 -6.49 -12.59
CA VAL A 71 8.68 -6.22 -11.18
C VAL A 71 7.36 -6.84 -10.77
N GLN A 72 6.31 -6.69 -11.59
CA GLN A 72 5.00 -7.29 -11.32
C GLN A 72 5.07 -8.83 -11.28
N GLN A 73 5.81 -9.45 -12.20
CA GLN A 73 6.03 -10.90 -12.17
C GLN A 73 6.83 -11.34 -10.94
N ALA A 74 7.79 -10.54 -10.49
CA ALA A 74 8.51 -10.81 -9.25
C ALA A 74 7.61 -10.71 -8.01
N LEU A 75 6.61 -9.82 -8.05
CA LEU A 75 5.59 -9.66 -7.00
C LEU A 75 4.62 -10.84 -6.95
N GLU A 76 4.29 -11.44 -8.09
CA GLU A 76 3.47 -12.66 -8.16
C GLU A 76 4.25 -13.92 -7.72
N ASN A 77 5.58 -13.84 -7.63
CA ASN A 77 6.42 -14.95 -7.22
C ASN A 77 6.78 -14.84 -5.73
N ASP A 78 6.10 -15.62 -4.89
CA ASP A 78 6.28 -15.70 -3.42
C ASP A 78 7.72 -16.01 -2.94
N GLN A 79 8.62 -16.43 -3.84
CA GLN A 79 10.02 -16.72 -3.53
C GLN A 79 10.92 -15.47 -3.53
N THR A 80 10.44 -14.34 -4.05
CA THR A 80 11.23 -13.12 -4.15
C THR A 80 11.08 -12.31 -2.86
N ALA A 81 12.18 -11.95 -2.21
CA ALA A 81 12.12 -11.13 -1.01
C ALA A 81 11.60 -9.71 -1.35
N ALA A 82 10.75 -9.15 -0.49
CA ALA A 82 10.21 -7.80 -0.65
C ALA A 82 11.32 -6.74 -0.81
N SER A 83 12.48 -6.94 -0.17
CA SER A 83 13.65 -6.08 -0.33
C SER A 83 14.19 -6.05 -1.77
N ASP A 84 14.17 -7.19 -2.45
CA ASP A 84 14.67 -7.31 -3.83
C ASP A 84 13.70 -6.65 -4.81
N ILE A 85 12.39 -6.82 -4.59
CA ILE A 85 11.34 -6.16 -5.37
C ILE A 85 11.44 -4.63 -5.19
N GLN A 86 11.67 -4.15 -3.98
CA GLN A 86 11.87 -2.72 -3.70
C GLN A 86 13.10 -2.16 -4.44
N GLN A 87 14.21 -2.89 -4.47
CA GLN A 87 15.39 -2.49 -5.26
C GLN A 87 15.10 -2.42 -6.76
N MET A 88 14.27 -3.32 -7.29
CA MET A 88 13.86 -3.28 -8.70
C MET A 88 12.96 -2.06 -8.99
N LEU A 89 12.06 -1.72 -8.06
CA LEU A 89 11.24 -0.51 -8.13
C LEU A 89 12.08 0.77 -8.11
N ASP A 90 13.08 0.85 -7.23
CA ASP A 90 14.01 1.99 -7.17
C ASP A 90 14.77 2.17 -8.49
N LYS A 91 15.21 1.08 -9.11
CA LYS A 91 15.82 1.13 -10.46
C LYS A 91 14.84 1.65 -11.50
N CYS A 92 13.58 1.21 -11.47
CA CYS A 92 12.54 1.72 -12.37
C CYS A 92 12.24 3.21 -12.14
N GLN A 93 12.27 3.68 -10.89
CA GLN A 93 12.12 5.10 -10.56
C GLN A 93 13.28 5.95 -11.11
N LEU A 94 14.52 5.45 -11.04
CA LEU A 94 15.68 6.13 -11.60
C LEU A 94 15.59 6.22 -13.13
N ALA A 95 15.26 5.12 -13.81
CA ALA A 95 15.05 5.09 -15.25
C ALA A 95 13.93 6.05 -15.71
N LEU A 96 12.90 6.23 -14.88
CA LEU A 96 11.81 7.17 -15.17
C LEU A 96 12.27 8.63 -15.21
N LYS A 97 13.28 9.01 -14.43
CA LYS A 97 13.80 10.39 -14.40
C LYS A 97 14.52 10.78 -15.69
N GLU A 98 14.96 9.80 -16.48
CA GLU A 98 15.64 10.02 -17.77
C GLU A 98 14.66 10.30 -18.93
N VAL A 99 13.35 10.14 -18.71
CA VAL A 99 12.31 10.39 -19.72
C VAL A 99 11.99 11.88 -19.81
N ASN A 100 12.42 12.53 -20.91
CA ASN A 100 12.26 13.97 -21.13
C ASN A 100 10.82 14.46 -21.45
N ASP A 101 9.85 13.57 -21.69
CA ASP A 101 8.46 13.98 -21.97
C ASP A 101 7.62 14.03 -20.69
N SER A 102 7.22 15.25 -20.29
CA SER A 102 6.46 15.48 -19.05
C SER A 102 5.09 14.78 -19.01
N LYS A 103 4.41 14.57 -20.15
CA LYS A 103 3.10 13.89 -20.16
C LYS A 103 3.28 12.38 -20.01
N LEU A 104 4.25 11.81 -20.72
CA LEU A 104 4.59 10.39 -20.59
C LEU A 104 5.11 10.10 -19.18
N GLN A 105 6.00 10.94 -18.66
CA GLN A 105 6.54 10.81 -17.30
C GLN A 105 5.42 10.75 -16.26
N LYS A 106 4.44 11.66 -16.28
CA LYS A 106 3.28 11.62 -15.37
C LYS A 106 2.49 10.32 -15.44
N THR A 107 2.33 9.76 -16.64
CA THR A 107 1.59 8.51 -16.85
C THR A 107 2.35 7.34 -16.24
N LEU A 108 3.64 7.23 -16.54
CA LEU A 108 4.52 6.19 -16.01
C LEU A 108 4.71 6.31 -14.50
N THR A 109 4.78 7.52 -13.93
CA THR A 109 4.80 7.73 -12.46
C THR A 109 3.53 7.15 -11.82
N LYS A 110 2.37 7.31 -12.45
CA LYS A 110 1.11 6.73 -11.94
C LYS A 110 1.13 5.20 -12.02
N GLU A 111 1.65 4.64 -13.10
CA GLU A 111 1.82 3.18 -13.25
C GLU A 111 2.77 2.64 -12.16
N LEU A 112 3.89 3.32 -11.88
CA LEU A 112 4.84 2.93 -10.84
C LEU A 112 4.25 3.03 -9.44
N ALA A 113 3.55 4.13 -9.13
CA ALA A 113 2.89 4.31 -7.84
C ALA A 113 1.84 3.23 -7.58
N ALA A 114 1.15 2.77 -8.62
CA ALA A 114 0.22 1.64 -8.50
C ALA A 114 0.96 0.34 -8.11
N VAL A 115 2.12 0.06 -8.72
CA VAL A 115 2.91 -1.14 -8.37
C VAL A 115 3.54 -1.05 -6.98
N GLN A 116 3.95 0.15 -6.56
CA GLN A 116 4.40 0.39 -5.18
C GLN A 116 3.29 0.12 -4.18
N ALA A 117 2.10 0.67 -4.41
CA ALA A 117 0.95 0.42 -3.55
C ALA A 117 0.58 -1.07 -3.47
N THR A 118 0.74 -1.83 -4.57
CA THR A 118 0.52 -3.29 -4.52
C THR A 118 1.59 -4.04 -3.74
N LEU A 119 2.86 -3.60 -3.78
CA LEU A 119 3.92 -4.19 -2.96
C LEU A 119 3.67 -3.90 -1.48
N ASP A 120 3.37 -2.65 -1.14
CA ASP A 120 3.08 -2.25 0.24
C ASP A 120 1.91 -3.06 0.80
N ALA A 121 0.81 -3.18 0.04
CA ALA A 121 -0.34 -3.98 0.42
C ALA A 121 -0.01 -5.49 0.57
N ALA A 122 0.85 -6.04 -0.30
CA ALA A 122 1.27 -7.44 -0.20
C ALA A 122 2.14 -7.69 1.03
N VAL A 123 3.05 -6.77 1.37
CA VAL A 123 3.88 -6.84 2.58
C VAL A 123 3.01 -6.76 3.83
N ASP A 124 2.07 -5.81 3.87
CA ASP A 124 1.13 -5.67 4.98
C ASP A 124 0.28 -6.94 5.15
N GLN A 125 -0.23 -7.50 4.04
CA GLN A 125 -0.94 -8.77 4.05
C GLN A 125 -0.07 -9.91 4.61
N GLN A 126 1.18 -10.04 4.16
CA GLN A 126 2.09 -11.08 4.63
C GLN A 126 2.39 -10.95 6.13
N LEU A 127 2.58 -9.72 6.63
CA LEU A 127 2.76 -9.46 8.06
C LEU A 127 1.50 -9.84 8.86
N ASN A 128 0.32 -9.48 8.35
CA ASN A 128 -0.95 -9.80 8.99
C ASN A 128 -1.22 -11.31 9.04
N GLU A 129 -0.93 -12.03 7.95
CA GLU A 129 -1.03 -13.49 7.88
C GLU A 129 -0.03 -14.16 8.83
N ALA A 130 1.21 -13.69 8.87
CA ALA A 130 2.23 -14.19 9.79
C ALA A 130 1.83 -13.98 11.25
N PHE A 131 1.25 -12.82 11.58
CA PHE A 131 0.72 -12.50 12.90
C PHE A 131 -0.44 -13.43 13.29
N THR A 132 -1.41 -13.59 12.38
CA THR A 132 -2.59 -14.44 12.57
C THR A 132 -2.17 -15.89 12.82
N SER A 133 -1.28 -16.42 11.98
CA SER A 133 -0.71 -17.76 12.12
C SER A 133 0.07 -17.93 13.43
N ALA A 134 0.89 -16.95 13.82
CA ALA A 134 1.62 -16.98 15.08
C ALA A 134 0.65 -16.99 16.29
N THR A 135 -0.43 -16.22 16.24
CA THR A 135 -1.46 -16.19 17.28
C THR A 135 -2.15 -17.54 17.41
N GLU A 136 -2.53 -18.16 16.29
CA GLU A 136 -3.16 -19.48 16.28
C GLU A 136 -2.24 -20.57 16.84
N GLN A 137 -0.96 -20.56 16.43
CA GLN A 137 0.06 -21.48 16.93
C GLN A 137 0.30 -21.32 18.43
N MET A 138 0.36 -20.07 18.92
CA MET A 138 0.51 -19.79 20.34
C MET A 138 -0.67 -20.35 21.14
N LEU A 139 -1.91 -20.09 20.72
CA LEU A 139 -3.10 -20.63 21.40
C LEU A 139 -3.12 -22.16 21.38
N ASP A 140 -2.71 -22.78 20.27
CA ASP A 140 -2.63 -24.24 20.15
C ASP A 140 -1.56 -24.86 21.05
N GLN A 141 -0.40 -24.20 21.20
CA GLN A 141 0.64 -24.62 22.13
C GLN A 141 0.20 -24.48 23.59
N VAL A 142 -0.46 -23.38 23.95
CA VAL A 142 -1.03 -23.16 25.29
C VAL A 142 -2.00 -24.30 25.65
N LEU A 143 -2.87 -24.67 24.71
CA LEU A 143 -3.80 -25.80 24.84
C LEU A 143 -3.08 -27.15 24.96
N THR A 144 -2.13 -27.42 24.06
CA THR A 144 -1.42 -28.70 24.00
C THR A 144 -0.54 -28.93 25.22
N ALA A 145 0.20 -27.91 25.65
CA ALA A 145 1.07 -27.96 26.83
C ALA A 145 0.29 -27.88 28.14
N LYS A 146 -0.95 -27.37 28.11
CA LYS A 146 -1.77 -27.05 29.31
C LYS A 146 -1.03 -26.13 30.27
N GLN A 147 -0.38 -25.11 29.72
CA GLN A 147 0.42 -24.15 30.48
C GLN A 147 0.10 -22.72 30.02
N PRO A 148 0.18 -21.73 30.93
CA PRO A 148 -0.08 -20.34 30.59
C PRO A 148 0.95 -19.82 29.58
N ALA A 149 0.55 -18.84 28.78
CA ALA A 149 1.45 -18.23 27.78
C ALA A 149 2.72 -17.65 28.44
N SER A 150 2.66 -17.18 29.69
CA SER A 150 3.82 -16.67 30.43
C SER A 150 4.96 -17.68 30.63
N THR A 151 4.69 -18.98 30.48
CA THR A 151 5.72 -20.03 30.53
C THR A 151 6.31 -20.41 29.17
N LEU A 152 5.70 -19.94 28.08
CA LEU A 152 6.25 -20.09 26.74
C LEU A 152 7.43 -19.13 26.56
N GLN A 153 8.55 -19.64 26.03
CA GLN A 153 9.64 -18.78 25.60
C GLN A 153 9.19 -18.00 24.34
N PRO A 154 9.63 -16.74 24.15
CA PRO A 154 9.24 -15.96 22.98
C PRO A 154 9.92 -16.52 21.73
N GLU A 155 9.31 -17.55 21.14
CA GLU A 155 9.61 -18.08 19.81
C GLU A 155 8.78 -17.36 18.72
N TYR A 156 7.94 -16.40 19.12
CA TYR A 156 6.97 -15.69 18.29
C TYR A 156 7.40 -14.23 18.04
N PRO A 157 8.27 -13.96 17.06
CA PRO A 157 8.77 -12.60 16.80
C PRO A 157 7.69 -11.62 16.32
N ALA A 158 6.58 -12.12 15.79
CA ALA A 158 5.45 -11.32 15.33
C ALA A 158 4.53 -10.88 16.48
N LEU A 159 4.54 -11.57 17.63
CA LEU A 159 3.60 -11.32 18.72
C LEU A 159 4.15 -10.33 19.77
N PRO A 160 3.28 -9.56 20.43
CA PRO A 160 3.70 -8.61 21.45
C PRO A 160 4.26 -9.31 22.70
N SER A 161 5.46 -8.91 23.14
CA SER A 161 6.09 -9.51 24.33
C SER A 161 5.29 -9.35 25.64
N LEU A 162 4.35 -8.40 25.69
CA LEU A 162 3.47 -8.18 26.83
C LEU A 162 2.41 -9.29 26.99
N TRP A 163 2.05 -9.99 25.91
CA TRP A 163 1.12 -11.12 25.98
C TRP A 163 1.69 -12.30 26.78
N PHE A 164 3.01 -12.35 26.90
CA PHE A 164 3.75 -13.34 27.68
C PHE A 164 4.12 -12.83 29.08
N LYS A 165 3.65 -11.63 29.46
CA LYS A 165 3.94 -10.98 30.74
C LYS A 165 2.64 -10.54 31.40
N GLY A 166 2.15 -11.34 32.33
CA GLY A 166 0.96 -11.04 33.11
C GLY A 166 0.89 -11.93 34.34
N ASP A 167 0.29 -11.39 35.40
CA ASP A 167 -0.15 -12.18 36.54
C ASP A 167 -1.51 -12.80 36.16
N GLY A 168 -1.67 -14.10 36.35
CA GLY A 168 -2.90 -14.79 35.99
C GLY A 168 -4.08 -14.30 36.82
N ILE A 169 -5.28 -14.34 36.24
CA ILE A 169 -6.52 -14.02 36.96
C ILE A 169 -6.92 -15.21 37.83
N ASP A 170 -7.08 -14.99 39.14
CA ASP A 170 -7.39 -16.00 40.14
C ASP A 170 -8.90 -16.37 40.19
N GLU A 171 -9.80 -15.42 39.94
CA GLU A 171 -11.25 -15.65 40.00
C GLU A 171 -11.89 -15.95 38.62
N PRO A 172 -12.70 -17.02 38.48
CA PRO A 172 -13.36 -17.37 37.23
C PRO A 172 -14.33 -16.31 36.66
N GLN A 173 -14.85 -15.40 37.49
CA GLN A 173 -15.75 -14.35 37.00
C GLN A 173 -15.00 -13.15 36.43
N ASP A 174 -13.74 -12.97 36.85
CA ASP A 174 -12.93 -11.83 36.45
C ASP A 174 -12.35 -12.00 35.04
N TRP A 175 -12.00 -13.23 34.62
CA TRP A 175 -11.54 -13.45 33.24
C TRP A 175 -12.65 -13.17 32.22
N LEU A 176 -13.90 -13.53 32.51
CA LEU A 176 -15.02 -13.27 31.60
C LEU A 176 -15.26 -11.77 31.48
N LYS A 177 -15.19 -11.04 32.59
CA LYS A 177 -15.27 -9.58 32.60
C LYS A 177 -14.12 -8.95 31.80
N THR A 178 -12.89 -9.45 31.93
CA THR A 178 -11.73 -8.99 31.16
C THR A 178 -11.89 -9.26 29.67
N LEU A 179 -12.36 -10.46 29.28
CA LEU A 179 -12.67 -10.78 27.87
C LEU A 179 -13.75 -9.85 27.30
N LEU A 180 -14.86 -9.65 28.03
CA LEU A 180 -15.93 -8.74 27.60
C LEU A 180 -15.44 -7.28 27.52
N THR A 181 -14.50 -6.88 28.39
CA THR A 181 -13.86 -5.56 28.32
C THR A 181 -13.10 -5.42 27.01
N LEU A 182 -12.32 -6.43 26.63
CA LEU A 182 -11.59 -6.45 25.37
C LEU A 182 -12.53 -6.46 24.16
N GLU A 183 -13.61 -7.26 24.18
CA GLU A 183 -14.61 -7.28 23.11
C GLU A 183 -15.32 -5.93 22.95
N VAL A 184 -15.65 -5.25 24.05
CA VAL A 184 -16.25 -3.90 24.02
C VAL A 184 -15.27 -2.87 23.47
N LEU A 185 -14.00 -2.93 23.86
CA LEU A 185 -12.95 -2.06 23.33
C LEU A 185 -12.73 -2.30 21.83
N ALA A 186 -12.79 -3.56 21.39
CA ALA A 186 -12.65 -3.99 20.00
C ALA A 186 -13.93 -3.86 19.16
N GLN A 187 -15.05 -3.41 19.76
CA GLN A 187 -16.38 -3.39 19.14
C GLN A 187 -16.85 -4.73 18.56
N LEU A 188 -16.39 -5.85 19.14
CA LEU A 188 -16.78 -7.19 18.76
C LEU A 188 -18.14 -7.59 19.38
N ASP A 189 -18.82 -8.50 18.69
CA ASP A 189 -20.06 -9.10 19.18
C ASP A 189 -19.76 -10.13 20.26
N SER A 190 -20.56 -10.09 21.34
CA SER A 190 -20.50 -11.07 22.43
C SER A 190 -21.72 -12.00 22.34
N PRO A 191 -21.63 -13.24 22.84
CA PRO A 191 -22.76 -14.15 22.90
C PRO A 191 -23.97 -13.58 23.65
N GLU A 192 -25.20 -13.95 23.26
CA GLU A 192 -26.44 -13.47 23.91
C GLU A 192 -26.49 -13.78 25.42
N ALA A 193 -25.90 -14.90 25.83
CA ALA A 193 -25.79 -15.31 27.23
C ALA A 193 -25.02 -14.29 28.09
N ASP A 194 -24.06 -13.58 27.50
CA ASP A 194 -23.19 -12.63 28.19
C ASP A 194 -23.72 -11.18 28.11
N GLY A 195 -24.86 -10.95 27.46
CA GLY A 195 -25.36 -9.61 27.13
C GLY A 195 -25.58 -8.69 28.35
N SER A 196 -26.00 -9.26 29.48
CA SER A 196 -26.19 -8.50 30.74
C SER A 196 -24.85 -8.02 31.34
N LEU A 197 -23.84 -8.89 31.34
CA LEU A 197 -22.49 -8.58 31.80
C LEU A 197 -21.80 -7.59 30.86
N ARG A 198 -21.93 -7.77 29.54
CA ARG A 198 -21.41 -6.84 28.54
C ARG A 198 -21.97 -5.43 28.72
N SER A 199 -23.29 -5.32 28.93
CA SER A 199 -23.94 -4.03 29.20
C SER A 199 -23.39 -3.36 30.46
N THR A 200 -23.09 -4.16 31.49
CA THR A 200 -22.48 -3.67 32.73
C THR A 200 -21.05 -3.15 32.49
N VAL A 201 -20.24 -3.88 31.73
CA VAL A 201 -18.88 -3.47 31.33
C VAL A 201 -18.91 -2.17 30.52
N GLN A 202 -19.83 -2.04 29.56
CA GLN A 202 -19.99 -0.83 28.75
C GLN A 202 -20.32 0.40 29.60
N LEU A 203 -21.23 0.24 30.58
CA LEU A 203 -21.55 1.32 31.52
C LEU A 203 -20.35 1.72 32.38
N GLN A 204 -19.55 0.74 32.83
CA GLN A 204 -18.33 0.99 33.60
C GLN A 204 -17.29 1.77 32.77
N LEU A 205 -17.03 1.37 31.53
CA LEU A 205 -16.10 2.08 30.64
C LEU A 205 -16.61 3.50 30.29
N MET A 206 -17.92 3.65 30.08
CA MET A 206 -18.52 4.97 29.85
C MET A 206 -18.39 5.87 31.08
N GLN A 207 -18.59 5.33 32.28
CA GLN A 207 -18.44 6.06 33.54
C GLN A 207 -16.98 6.46 33.79
N ALA A 208 -16.02 5.56 33.57
CA ALA A 208 -14.59 5.86 33.66
C ALA A 208 -14.20 7.01 32.72
N LYS A 209 -14.70 6.97 31.47
CA LYS A 209 -14.49 8.03 30.49
C LYS A 209 -15.10 9.37 30.92
N LEU A 210 -16.29 9.37 31.54
CA LEU A 210 -16.93 10.58 32.07
C LEU A 210 -16.20 11.16 33.28
N ASN A 211 -15.59 10.30 34.10
CA ASN A 211 -14.78 10.69 35.26
C ASN A 211 -13.37 11.19 34.86
N GLY A 212 -13.00 11.09 33.57
CA GLY A 212 -11.68 11.48 33.07
C GLY A 212 -10.59 10.43 33.32
N GLU A 213 -10.94 9.20 33.66
CA GLU A 213 -10.00 8.09 33.81
C GLU A 213 -9.57 7.56 32.44
N SER A 214 -8.31 7.13 32.32
CA SER A 214 -7.83 6.48 31.10
C SER A 214 -8.46 5.09 30.96
N LEU A 215 -8.91 4.78 29.75
CA LEU A 215 -9.38 3.43 29.43
C LEU A 215 -8.24 2.42 29.64
N PRO A 216 -8.56 1.19 30.08
CA PRO A 216 -7.56 0.15 30.25
C PRO A 216 -6.93 -0.22 28.89
N SER A 217 -5.64 -0.53 28.91
CA SER A 217 -4.90 -0.93 27.71
C SER A 217 -5.17 -2.41 27.39
N ALA A 218 -5.34 -2.74 26.11
CA ALA A 218 -5.67 -4.10 25.69
C ALA A 218 -4.52 -5.11 25.89
N TYR A 219 -3.29 -4.70 25.63
CA TYR A 219 -2.10 -5.57 25.72
C TYR A 219 -1.89 -6.23 27.10
N PRO A 220 -1.93 -5.51 28.24
CA PRO A 220 -1.81 -6.13 29.56
C PRO A 220 -3.02 -7.02 29.88
N LEU A 221 -4.23 -6.63 29.51
CA LEU A 221 -5.44 -7.46 29.72
C LEU A 221 -5.37 -8.78 28.96
N ILE A 222 -4.86 -8.77 27.72
CA ILE A 222 -4.57 -10.00 26.95
C ILE A 222 -3.51 -10.84 27.66
N GLY A 223 -2.45 -10.22 28.18
CA GLY A 223 -1.42 -10.91 28.95
C GLY A 223 -1.95 -11.57 30.23
N GLU A 224 -2.81 -10.89 30.98
CA GLU A 224 -3.47 -11.43 32.19
C GLU A 224 -4.39 -12.62 31.87
N LEU A 225 -5.17 -12.53 30.78
CA LEU A 225 -6.00 -13.63 30.30
C LEU A 225 -5.16 -14.84 29.91
N LEU A 226 -4.11 -14.62 29.11
CA LEU A 226 -3.22 -15.69 28.64
C LEU A 226 -2.36 -16.29 29.75
N ALA A 227 -2.21 -15.59 30.89
CA ALA A 227 -1.56 -16.09 32.09
C ALA A 227 -2.50 -16.84 33.05
N SER A 228 -3.83 -16.68 32.92
CA SER A 228 -4.80 -17.29 33.83
C SER A 228 -4.96 -18.80 33.58
N GLN A 229 -4.87 -19.60 34.64
CA GLN A 229 -5.16 -21.04 34.55
C GLN A 229 -6.64 -21.34 34.37
N ALA A 230 -7.54 -20.46 34.83
CA ALA A 230 -8.98 -20.60 34.61
C ALA A 230 -9.33 -20.50 33.12
N VAL A 231 -8.61 -19.65 32.38
CA VAL A 231 -8.75 -19.50 30.92
C VAL A 231 -8.34 -20.77 30.19
N LEU A 232 -7.32 -21.51 30.64
CA LEU A 232 -6.91 -22.77 30.01
C LEU A 232 -8.02 -23.82 29.97
N ALA A 233 -8.87 -23.87 31.00
CA ALA A 233 -9.99 -24.82 31.08
C ALA A 233 -11.11 -24.48 30.09
N GLU A 234 -11.35 -23.19 29.84
CA GLU A 234 -12.37 -22.71 28.90
C GLU A 234 -11.85 -22.64 27.46
N LEU A 235 -10.53 -22.51 27.28
CA LEU A 235 -9.85 -22.48 25.98
C LEU A 235 -10.03 -23.76 25.16
N ASP A 236 -10.26 -24.89 25.82
CA ASP A 236 -10.62 -26.15 25.16
C ASP A 236 -11.97 -26.05 24.41
N THR A 237 -12.82 -25.06 24.75
CA THR A 237 -14.07 -24.82 24.04
C THR A 237 -13.82 -24.00 22.77
N LEU A 238 -14.24 -24.55 21.62
CA LEU A 238 -14.20 -23.85 20.32
C LEU A 238 -14.75 -22.41 20.37
N PRO A 239 -15.91 -22.12 20.99
CA PRO A 239 -16.43 -20.75 21.02
C PRO A 239 -15.54 -19.79 21.79
N PHE A 240 -14.94 -20.20 22.91
CA PHE A 240 -14.04 -19.32 23.65
C PHE A 240 -12.70 -19.14 22.92
N ARG A 241 -12.13 -20.20 22.34
CA ARG A 241 -10.90 -20.12 21.53
C ARG A 241 -11.06 -19.11 20.39
N GLN A 242 -12.20 -19.13 19.70
CA GLN A 242 -12.50 -18.18 18.63
C GLN A 242 -12.60 -16.75 19.15
N ARG A 243 -13.34 -16.51 20.25
CA ARG A 243 -13.46 -15.17 20.86
C ARG A 243 -12.11 -14.58 21.27
N LEU A 244 -11.27 -15.37 21.93
CA LEU A 244 -9.95 -14.92 22.35
C LEU A 244 -9.03 -14.66 21.14
N PHE A 245 -9.10 -15.52 20.12
CA PHE A 245 -8.38 -15.33 18.87
C PHE A 245 -8.79 -14.02 18.17
N ASP A 246 -10.09 -13.76 18.02
CA ASP A 246 -10.61 -12.55 17.38
C ASP A 246 -10.14 -11.28 18.10
N VAL A 247 -10.16 -11.30 19.44
CA VAL A 247 -9.62 -10.22 20.28
C VAL A 247 -8.13 -10.01 20.04
N CYS A 248 -7.33 -11.08 20.07
CA CYS A 248 -5.88 -11.01 19.86
C CYS A 248 -5.54 -10.48 18.46
N VAL A 249 -6.24 -10.95 17.42
CA VAL A 249 -6.04 -10.50 16.04
C VAL A 249 -6.42 -9.02 15.88
N HIS A 250 -7.54 -8.60 16.46
CA HIS A 250 -7.98 -7.20 16.38
C HIS A 250 -6.96 -6.22 16.98
N PHE A 251 -6.46 -6.48 18.20
CA PHE A 251 -5.50 -5.57 18.85
C PHE A 251 -4.05 -5.72 18.35
N GLY A 252 -3.76 -6.83 17.67
CA GLY A 252 -2.43 -7.17 17.19
C GLY A 252 -2.13 -6.67 15.78
N LEU A 253 -3.14 -6.56 14.92
CA LEU A 253 -2.97 -6.05 13.56
C LEU A 253 -3.03 -4.51 13.54
N PRO A 254 -2.14 -3.83 12.79
CA PRO A 254 -2.20 -2.37 12.62
C PRO A 254 -3.38 -2.00 11.73
N GLY A 255 -4.56 -1.89 12.34
CA GLY A 255 -5.80 -1.50 11.68
C GLY A 255 -6.72 -0.67 12.56
N GLU A 256 -6.77 -0.94 13.87
CA GLU A 256 -7.69 -0.24 14.79
C GLU A 256 -7.07 -0.08 16.19
N ALA A 257 -6.04 0.78 16.30
CA ALA A 257 -5.57 1.34 17.58
C ALA A 257 -5.68 2.87 17.56
#